data_AF-A0AAD7YRZ4-F1
#
_entry.id   AF-A0AAD7YRZ4-F1
#
_cell.length_a   1.000
_cell.length_b   1.000
_cell.length_c   1.000
_cell.angle_alpha   90.00
_cell.angle_beta   90.00
_cell.angle_gamma   90.00
#
_symmetry.space_group_name_H-M   'P 1'
#
loop_
_entity.id
_entity.type
_entity.pdbx_description
1 polymer ?
#
loop_
_entity_poly.entity_id
_entity_poly.type
_entity_poly.pdbx_seq_one_letter_code
_entity_poly.pdbx_strand_id
1 'polypeptide(L)'
;MRAPPAASSAPRGAYAILNHTLTSAMVRRYERMSGRQSWNEDDMAKAVAAVVSGKMGYKLAARTFHIPRSTLQRRASKIRYQQPDDPKPLMGHYRRVFTDSQEKDLVGYIKSMEKYFMGVSRRDIRELAFQYAEDNNLNHPFDVNTRMAGEDWVRNFLKRNPELMDKSDHECAMEPVNFDQFYHFMCQLS
;
A
#
# COMPACT_ATOMS: atom_id res chain seq x y z
N MET A 1 49.15 11.67 39.99
CA MET A 1 49.37 11.95 38.55
C MET A 1 48.36 11.12 37.77
N ARG A 2 47.40 11.79 37.12
CA ARG A 2 46.21 11.16 36.53
C ARG A 2 46.40 11.11 35.01
N ALA A 3 46.49 9.92 34.44
CA ALA A 3 46.58 9.72 33.00
C ALA A 3 45.22 10.00 32.32
N PRO A 4 45.16 10.69 31.18
CA PRO A 4 43.93 10.87 30.41
C PRO A 4 43.62 9.63 29.53
N PRO A 5 42.34 9.29 29.30
CA PRO A 5 41.95 8.21 28.38
C PRO A 5 42.05 8.65 26.91
N ALA A 6 42.62 7.75 26.09
CA ALA A 6 42.77 7.91 24.64
C ALA A 6 41.40 7.97 23.92
N ALA A 7 41.10 9.11 23.30
CA ALA A 7 39.99 9.26 22.38
C ALA A 7 40.43 8.84 20.96
N SER A 8 39.90 7.72 20.49
CA SER A 8 39.96 7.30 19.08
C SER A 8 39.06 8.22 18.24
N SER A 9 39.66 9.14 17.50
CA SER A 9 38.97 9.95 16.49
C SER A 9 39.03 9.23 15.13
N ALA A 10 38.01 8.44 14.81
CA ALA A 10 37.81 7.95 13.45
C ALA A 10 37.18 9.07 12.60
N PRO A 11 37.75 9.43 11.44
CA PRO A 11 37.16 10.44 10.57
C PRO A 11 35.84 9.94 9.96
N ARG A 12 34.83 10.79 10.04
CA ARG A 12 33.57 10.63 9.33
C ARG A 12 33.78 10.94 7.86
N GLY A 13 33.36 10.02 6.99
CA GLY A 13 33.01 10.34 5.60
C GLY A 13 34.15 10.23 4.60
N ALA A 14 34.34 9.04 4.04
CA ALA A 14 34.83 8.87 2.68
C ALA A 14 34.40 7.48 2.20
N TYR A 15 33.32 7.40 1.44
CA TYR A 15 33.06 6.23 0.60
C TYR A 15 33.02 6.73 -0.84
N ALA A 16 33.96 6.20 -1.62
CA ALA A 16 34.19 6.51 -3.00
C ALA A 16 32.90 6.36 -3.83
N ILE A 17 32.53 7.41 -4.57
CA ILE A 17 31.49 7.34 -5.59
C ILE A 17 32.16 6.79 -6.85
N LEU A 18 31.96 5.49 -7.10
CA LEU A 18 32.16 4.93 -8.43
C LEU A 18 30.93 5.27 -9.27
N ASN A 19 31.12 6.20 -10.19
CA ASN A 19 30.17 6.57 -11.24
C ASN A 19 29.81 5.33 -12.06
N HIS A 20 28.57 4.87 -11.97
CA HIS A 20 27.92 4.14 -13.05
C HIS A 20 26.68 4.93 -13.46
N THR A 21 26.52 5.04 -14.76
CA THR A 21 25.63 5.94 -15.49
C THR A 21 24.14 5.72 -15.18
N LEU A 22 23.41 6.83 -15.16
CA LEU A 22 21.97 6.98 -15.02
C LEU A 22 21.17 6.08 -15.98
N THR A 23 20.48 5.09 -15.42
CA THR A 23 19.17 4.63 -15.90
C THR A 23 18.28 4.49 -14.66
N SER A 24 17.43 5.49 -14.43
CA SER A 24 16.49 5.54 -13.31
C SER A 24 15.34 4.54 -13.52
N ALA A 25 15.64 3.25 -13.46
CA ALA A 25 14.65 2.21 -13.26
C ALA A 25 14.33 2.17 -11.75
N MET A 26 13.18 2.72 -11.34
CA MET A 26 12.68 2.60 -9.97
C MET A 26 12.61 1.11 -9.59
N VAL A 27 13.51 0.65 -8.72
CA VAL A 27 13.52 -0.74 -8.23
C VAL A 27 12.24 -0.96 -7.44
N ARG A 28 11.27 -1.67 -8.04
CA ARG A 28 9.94 -1.97 -7.49
C ARG A 28 9.99 -2.79 -6.19
N ARG A 29 11.15 -3.35 -5.85
CA ARG A 29 11.39 -4.16 -4.66
C ARG A 29 12.43 -3.46 -3.79
N TYR A 30 11.95 -2.64 -2.84
CA TYR A 30 12.81 -2.14 -1.77
C TYR A 30 13.13 -3.29 -0.82
N GLU A 31 14.37 -3.75 -0.83
CA GLU A 31 14.88 -4.63 0.22
C GLU A 31 15.15 -3.79 1.47
N ARG A 32 14.47 -4.14 2.56
CA ARG A 32 14.54 -3.36 3.79
C ARG A 32 15.90 -3.55 4.44
N MET A 33 16.75 -2.52 4.38
CA MET A 33 18.08 -2.54 4.99
C MET A 33 18.09 -2.41 6.53
N SER A 34 16.94 -2.25 7.18
CA SER A 34 16.88 -2.13 8.66
C SER A 34 16.65 -3.48 9.33
N GLY A 35 17.47 -3.82 10.32
CA GLY A 35 17.26 -4.96 11.24
C GLY A 35 16.09 -4.78 12.22
N ARG A 36 15.10 -3.96 11.86
CA ARG A 36 13.91 -3.71 12.67
C ARG A 36 13.03 -4.97 12.61
N GLN A 37 12.57 -5.45 13.77
CA GLN A 37 11.83 -6.72 13.93
C GLN A 37 12.68 -8.00 13.91
N SER A 38 13.95 -7.93 14.31
CA SER A 38 14.80 -9.11 14.52
C SER A 38 14.39 -9.99 15.73
N TRP A 39 13.20 -9.79 16.30
CA TRP A 39 12.68 -10.53 17.44
C TRP A 39 11.64 -11.55 16.98
N ASN A 40 11.53 -12.67 17.69
CA ASN A 40 10.58 -13.72 17.36
C ASN A 40 9.15 -13.29 17.72
N GLU A 41 8.19 -13.52 16.81
CA GLU A 41 6.77 -13.17 17.03
C GLU A 41 6.15 -13.97 18.19
N ASP A 42 6.59 -15.22 18.41
CA ASP A 42 6.15 -16.05 19.54
C ASP A 42 6.60 -15.47 20.88
N ASP A 43 7.85 -15.01 20.95
CA ASP A 43 8.39 -14.39 22.15
C ASP A 43 7.73 -13.04 22.42
N MET A 44 7.36 -12.32 21.36
CA MET A 44 6.54 -11.10 21.47
C MET A 44 5.16 -11.39 22.05
N ALA A 45 4.47 -12.43 21.58
CA ALA A 45 3.17 -12.81 22.10
C ALA A 45 3.24 -13.17 23.59
N LYS A 46 4.23 -13.98 23.99
CA LYS A 46 4.48 -14.35 25.39
C LYS A 46 4.80 -13.13 26.26
N ALA A 47 5.67 -12.24 25.79
CA ALA A 47 6.05 -11.02 26.50
C ALA A 47 4.85 -10.09 26.71
N VAL A 48 4.02 -9.90 25.69
CA VAL A 48 2.82 -9.07 25.78
C VAL A 48 1.81 -9.68 26.73
N ALA A 49 1.56 -10.99 26.67
CA ALA A 49 0.66 -11.68 27.59
C ALA A 49 1.12 -11.54 29.05
N ALA A 50 2.42 -11.70 29.33
CA ALA A 50 3.00 -11.53 30.67
C ALA A 50 2.84 -10.09 31.21
N VAL A 51 2.94 -9.08 30.33
CA VAL A 51 2.81 -7.66 30.71
C VAL A 51 1.35 -7.23 30.85
N VAL A 52 0.46 -7.74 30.01
CA VAL A 52 -0.98 -7.42 30.08
C VAL A 52 -1.62 -8.09 31.30
N SER A 53 -1.26 -9.35 31.59
CA SER A 53 -1.72 -10.08 32.79
C SER A 53 -1.10 -9.59 34.10
N GLY A 54 -0.18 -8.62 34.07
CA GLY A 54 0.48 -8.08 35.26
C GLY A 54 1.56 -8.97 35.88
N LYS A 55 1.86 -10.14 35.27
CA LYS A 55 2.88 -11.08 35.76
C LYS A 55 4.31 -10.51 35.68
N MET A 56 4.60 -9.64 34.71
CA MET A 56 5.91 -9.01 34.55
C MET A 56 5.80 -7.52 34.17
N GLY A 57 6.71 -6.70 34.67
CA GLY A 57 6.88 -5.31 34.23
C GLY A 57 7.63 -5.21 32.89
N TYR A 58 7.42 -4.11 32.15
CA TYR A 58 8.01 -3.87 30.82
C TYR A 58 9.54 -4.07 30.75
N LYS A 59 10.29 -3.63 31.77
CA LYS A 59 11.76 -3.79 31.81
C LYS A 59 12.19 -5.25 31.95
N LEU A 60 11.46 -6.02 32.77
CA LEU A 60 11.75 -7.43 33.00
C LEU A 60 11.43 -8.24 31.75
N ALA A 61 10.23 -8.09 31.22
CA ALA A 61 9.80 -8.78 30.00
C ALA A 61 10.72 -8.46 28.78
N ALA A 62 11.13 -7.19 28.63
CA ALA A 62 12.06 -6.81 27.56
C ALA A 62 13.41 -7.55 27.64
N ARG A 63 13.93 -7.77 28.85
CA ARG A 63 15.17 -8.52 29.08
C ARG A 63 14.98 -10.02 28.88
N THR A 64 13.92 -10.59 29.43
CA THR A 64 13.65 -12.04 29.39
C THR A 64 13.40 -12.55 27.98
N PHE A 65 12.68 -11.78 27.17
CA PHE A 65 12.31 -12.18 25.81
C PHE A 65 13.19 -11.56 24.72
N HIS A 66 14.25 -10.82 25.10
CA HIS A 66 15.14 -10.11 24.17
C HIS A 66 14.41 -9.16 23.19
N ILE A 67 13.41 -8.43 23.70
CA ILE A 67 12.57 -7.53 22.90
C ILE A 67 12.84 -6.08 23.29
N PRO A 68 13.02 -5.16 22.33
CA PRO A 68 13.13 -3.75 22.64
C PRO A 68 11.90 -3.25 23.42
N ARG A 69 12.15 -2.66 24.60
CA ARG A 69 11.09 -2.16 25.50
C ARG A 69 10.07 -1.28 24.79
N SER A 70 10.53 -0.36 23.93
CA SER A 70 9.65 0.55 23.18
C SER A 70 8.68 -0.19 22.26
N THR A 71 9.12 -1.30 21.66
CA THR A 71 8.28 -2.15 20.81
C THR A 71 7.26 -2.91 21.64
N LEU A 72 7.70 -3.50 22.76
CA LEU A 72 6.83 -4.21 23.69
C LEU A 72 5.76 -3.28 24.29
N GLN A 73 6.15 -2.08 24.71
CA GLN A 73 5.23 -1.07 25.23
C GLN A 73 4.20 -0.65 24.19
N ARG A 74 4.63 -0.33 22.96
CA ARG A 74 3.72 0.02 21.87
C ARG A 74 2.71 -1.10 21.58
N ARG A 75 3.13 -2.36 21.56
CA ARG A 75 2.25 -3.52 21.31
C ARG A 75 1.30 -3.78 22.48
N ALA A 76 1.78 -3.74 23.73
CA ALA A 76 0.94 -3.94 24.90
C ALA A 76 -0.10 -2.82 25.06
N SER A 77 0.28 -1.56 24.83
CA SER A 77 -0.68 -0.44 24.80
C SER A 77 -1.73 -0.64 23.71
N LYS A 78 -1.32 -1.09 22.52
CA LYS A 78 -2.27 -1.40 21.43
C LYS A 78 -3.30 -2.46 21.87
N ILE A 79 -2.89 -3.53 22.55
CA ILE A 79 -3.84 -4.54 23.07
C ILE A 79 -4.73 -4.00 24.19
N ARG A 80 -4.21 -3.13 25.06
CA ARG A 80 -4.98 -2.55 26.17
C ARG A 80 -6.04 -1.55 25.71
N TYR A 81 -5.84 -0.89 24.57
CA TYR A 81 -6.70 0.21 24.10
C TYR A 81 -7.40 -0.06 22.76
N GLN A 82 -7.09 -1.15 22.03
CA GLN A 82 -7.84 -1.52 20.84
C GLN A 82 -9.17 -2.14 21.21
N GLN A 83 -10.25 -1.57 20.66
CA GLN A 83 -11.53 -2.26 20.61
C GLN A 83 -11.48 -3.38 19.54
N PRO A 84 -12.30 -4.44 19.68
CA PRO A 84 -12.31 -5.58 18.74
C PRO A 84 -12.51 -5.19 17.27
N ASP A 85 -13.16 -4.04 17.01
CA ASP A 85 -13.54 -3.57 15.68
C ASP A 85 -12.62 -2.48 15.10
N ASP A 86 -11.55 -2.07 15.78
CA ASP A 86 -10.67 -1.04 15.21
C ASP A 86 -9.86 -1.63 14.04
N PRO A 87 -10.08 -1.15 12.78
CA PRO A 87 -9.33 -1.64 11.64
C PRO A 87 -7.85 -1.41 11.92
N LYS A 88 -7.05 -2.48 11.76
CA LYS A 88 -5.60 -2.42 11.94
C LYS A 88 -5.08 -1.21 11.15
N PRO A 89 -4.40 -0.23 11.78
CA PRO A 89 -3.85 0.88 11.03
C PRO A 89 -2.89 0.30 9.99
N LEU A 90 -3.26 0.43 8.72
CA LEU A 90 -2.46 0.00 7.59
C LEU A 90 -1.09 0.65 7.73
N MET A 91 -0.04 -0.17 7.79
CA MET A 91 1.31 0.36 7.91
C MET A 91 1.73 0.88 6.54
N GLY A 92 1.54 2.18 6.29
CA GLY A 92 1.83 2.84 5.03
C GLY A 92 0.74 3.85 4.64
N HIS A 93 1.10 4.84 3.83
CA HIS A 93 0.18 5.88 3.34
C HIS A 93 -0.85 5.35 2.31
N TYR A 94 -0.70 4.11 1.82
CA TYR A 94 -1.59 3.61 0.77
C TYR A 94 -2.99 3.33 1.30
N ARG A 95 -3.90 4.29 1.08
CA ARG A 95 -5.34 4.12 1.26
C ARG A 95 -5.94 3.69 -0.07
N ARG A 96 -6.80 2.67 -0.04
CA ARG A 96 -7.62 2.31 -1.19
C ARG A 96 -8.59 3.47 -1.46
N VAL A 97 -8.72 3.84 -2.73
CA VAL A 97 -9.64 4.91 -3.17
C VAL A 97 -11.09 4.44 -3.09
N PHE A 98 -11.32 3.16 -3.42
CA PHE A 98 -12.63 2.53 -3.42
C PHE A 98 -12.75 1.51 -2.28
N THR A 99 -13.96 1.37 -1.75
CA THR A 99 -14.34 0.25 -0.87
C THR A 99 -14.46 -1.05 -1.67
N ASP A 100 -14.52 -2.19 -0.97
CA ASP A 100 -14.68 -3.49 -1.62
C ASP A 100 -16.01 -3.63 -2.40
N SER A 101 -17.05 -2.89 -2.00
CA SER A 101 -18.32 -2.84 -2.75
C SER A 101 -18.19 -2.01 -4.02
N GLN A 102 -17.65 -0.79 -3.90
CA GLN A 102 -17.42 0.12 -5.02
C GLN A 102 -16.48 -0.49 -6.07
N GLU A 103 -15.46 -1.23 -5.61
CA GLU A 103 -14.53 -1.92 -6.51
C GLU A 103 -15.26 -3.00 -7.34
N LYS A 104 -16.23 -3.71 -6.75
CA LYS A 104 -17.05 -4.70 -7.48
C LYS A 104 -18.00 -4.05 -8.49
N ASP A 105 -18.60 -2.92 -8.13
CA ASP A 105 -19.47 -2.17 -9.05
C ASP A 105 -18.67 -1.71 -10.27
N LEU A 106 -17.46 -1.17 -10.04
CA LEU A 106 -16.54 -0.77 -11.10
C LEU A 106 -16.15 -1.93 -12.02
N VAL A 107 -15.87 -3.11 -11.46
CA VAL A 107 -15.61 -4.33 -12.25
C VAL A 107 -16.84 -4.74 -13.08
N GLY A 108 -18.04 -4.59 -12.54
CA GLY A 108 -19.30 -4.84 -13.26
C GLY A 108 -19.47 -3.91 -14.47
N TYR A 109 -19.17 -2.61 -14.30
CA TYR A 109 -19.18 -1.65 -15.41
C TYR A 109 -18.16 -2.02 -16.48
N ILE A 110 -16.92 -2.36 -16.10
CA ILE A 110 -15.86 -2.74 -17.05
C ILE A 110 -16.25 -3.99 -17.84
N LYS A 111 -16.80 -5.02 -17.19
CA LYS A 111 -17.28 -6.24 -17.89
C LYS A 111 -18.40 -5.94 -18.87
N SER A 112 -19.27 -5.00 -18.52
CA SER A 112 -20.33 -4.57 -19.43
C SER A 112 -19.74 -3.81 -20.62
N MET A 113 -18.76 -2.94 -20.39
CA MET A 113 -18.02 -2.25 -21.46
C MET A 113 -17.33 -3.26 -22.40
N GLU A 114 -16.64 -4.26 -21.87
CA GLU A 114 -15.99 -5.31 -22.69
C GLU A 114 -16.98 -6.09 -23.56
N LYS A 115 -18.25 -6.19 -23.14
CA LYS A 115 -19.29 -6.87 -23.92
C LYS A 115 -19.74 -6.04 -25.13
N TYR A 116 -19.81 -4.71 -24.98
CA TYR A 116 -20.31 -3.80 -26.01
C TYR A 116 -19.22 -3.25 -26.93
N PHE A 117 -18.02 -3.03 -26.38
CA PHE A 117 -16.85 -2.56 -27.09
C PHE A 117 -15.82 -3.66 -27.05
N MET A 118 -15.33 -4.07 -28.23
CA MET A 118 -14.41 -5.19 -28.43
C MET A 118 -13.03 -4.91 -27.80
N GLY A 119 -12.98 -4.82 -26.48
CA GLY A 119 -11.80 -4.47 -25.67
C GLY A 119 -12.03 -3.24 -24.79
N VAL A 120 -11.50 -3.30 -23.57
CA VAL A 120 -11.37 -2.15 -22.66
C VAL A 120 -9.88 -1.96 -22.39
N SER A 121 -9.36 -0.79 -22.74
CA SER A 121 -7.95 -0.47 -22.56
C SER A 121 -7.65 -0.09 -21.09
N ARG A 122 -6.39 -0.18 -20.69
CA ARG A 122 -5.96 0.32 -19.36
C ARG A 122 -6.24 1.81 -19.19
N ARG A 123 -6.25 2.57 -20.28
CA ARG A 123 -6.57 3.99 -20.28
C ARG A 123 -8.03 4.21 -19.88
N ASP A 124 -8.92 3.42 -20.48
CA ASP A 124 -10.37 3.47 -20.27
C ASP A 124 -10.72 3.16 -18.81
N ILE A 125 -10.07 2.14 -18.22
CA ILE A 125 -10.23 1.80 -16.80
C ILE A 125 -9.80 2.96 -15.89
N ARG A 126 -8.76 3.71 -16.29
CA ARG A 126 -8.27 4.86 -15.52
C ARG A 126 -9.20 6.07 -15.61
N GLU A 127 -9.80 6.32 -16.76
CA GLU A 127 -10.79 7.38 -16.99
C GLU A 127 -12.10 7.07 -16.24
N LEU A 128 -12.60 5.84 -16.38
CA LEU A 128 -13.80 5.36 -15.67
C LEU A 128 -13.64 5.45 -14.15
N ALA A 129 -12.48 5.07 -13.62
CA ALA A 129 -12.19 5.18 -12.20
C ALA A 129 -12.21 6.64 -11.71
N PHE A 130 -11.72 7.59 -12.52
CA PHE A 130 -11.78 9.01 -12.17
C PHE A 130 -13.22 9.51 -12.12
N GLN A 131 -14.01 9.24 -13.18
CA GLN A 131 -15.41 9.64 -13.25
C GLN A 131 -16.21 9.06 -12.08
N TYR A 132 -16.10 7.75 -11.85
CA TYR A 132 -16.78 7.08 -10.75
C TYR A 132 -16.43 7.69 -9.39
N ALA A 133 -15.17 8.12 -9.19
CA ALA A 133 -14.77 8.75 -7.94
C ALA A 133 -15.36 10.17 -7.78
N GLU A 134 -15.41 10.96 -8.83
CA GLU A 134 -16.03 12.30 -8.82
C GLU A 134 -17.54 12.22 -8.59
N ASP A 135 -18.24 11.31 -9.28
CA ASP A 135 -19.70 11.14 -9.18
C ASP A 135 -20.14 10.65 -7.80
N ASN A 136 -19.31 9.84 -7.15
CA ASN A 136 -19.53 9.37 -5.79
C ASN A 136 -18.95 10.34 -4.73
N ASN A 137 -18.46 11.52 -5.15
CA ASN A 137 -17.83 12.53 -4.30
C ASN A 137 -16.73 11.96 -3.38
N LEU A 138 -15.92 11.04 -3.90
CA LEU A 138 -14.87 10.36 -3.15
C LEU A 138 -13.57 11.18 -3.19
N ASN A 139 -12.96 11.37 -2.02
CA ASN A 139 -11.62 11.96 -1.96
C ASN A 139 -10.58 11.00 -2.55
N HIS A 140 -10.00 11.38 -3.69
CA HIS A 140 -9.08 10.53 -4.44
C HIS A 140 -7.75 11.23 -4.78
N PRO A 141 -6.64 10.48 -4.92
CA PRO A 141 -5.34 11.02 -5.33
C PRO A 141 -5.16 11.10 -6.86
N PHE A 142 -6.23 10.95 -7.64
CA PHE A 142 -6.16 10.97 -9.10
C PHE A 142 -5.88 12.37 -9.64
N ASP A 143 -5.31 12.42 -10.85
CA ASP A 143 -4.92 13.68 -11.47
C ASP A 143 -6.12 14.32 -12.18
N VAL A 144 -6.63 15.39 -11.58
CA VAL A 144 -7.78 16.16 -12.06
C VAL A 144 -7.52 16.83 -13.42
N ASN A 145 -6.26 17.19 -13.74
CA ASN A 145 -5.94 17.83 -15.01
C ASN A 145 -6.09 16.85 -16.18
N THR A 146 -5.62 15.62 -15.97
CA THR A 146 -5.74 14.53 -16.97
C THR A 146 -7.08 13.81 -16.90
N ARG A 147 -7.85 14.00 -15.81
CA ARG A 147 -9.09 13.29 -15.51
C ARG A 147 -8.93 11.77 -15.52
N MET A 148 -7.82 11.29 -14.94
CA MET A 148 -7.43 9.88 -14.98
C MET A 148 -6.84 9.40 -13.65
N ALA A 149 -7.13 8.15 -13.30
CA ALA A 149 -6.41 7.45 -12.24
C ALA A 149 -4.93 7.21 -12.60
N GLY A 150 -4.06 7.00 -11.62
CA GLY A 150 -2.63 6.76 -11.87
C GLY A 150 -2.29 5.37 -12.41
N GLU A 151 -1.11 5.22 -13.02
CA GLU A 151 -0.60 3.94 -13.54
C GLU A 151 -0.44 2.87 -12.45
N ASP A 152 0.02 3.26 -11.26
CA ASP A 152 0.13 2.33 -10.13
C ASP A 152 -1.23 1.89 -9.60
N TRP A 153 -2.25 2.76 -9.72
CA TRP A 153 -3.61 2.41 -9.30
C TRP A 153 -4.17 1.32 -10.21
N VAL A 154 -4.12 1.49 -11.54
CA VAL A 154 -4.66 0.49 -12.48
C VAL A 154 -3.90 -0.83 -12.38
N ARG A 155 -2.58 -0.80 -12.21
CA ARG A 155 -1.77 -2.02 -12.00
C ARG A 155 -2.21 -2.79 -10.76
N ASN A 156 -2.43 -2.08 -9.65
CA ASN A 156 -2.89 -2.71 -8.42
C ASN A 156 -4.35 -3.18 -8.50
N PHE A 157 -5.21 -2.44 -9.18
CA PHE A 157 -6.61 -2.81 -9.42
C PHE A 157 -6.71 -4.10 -10.24
N LEU A 158 -5.97 -4.18 -11.36
CA LEU A 158 -5.94 -5.39 -12.19
C LEU A 158 -5.30 -6.58 -11.48
N LYS A 159 -4.32 -6.34 -10.59
CA LYS A 159 -3.75 -7.40 -9.75
C LYS A 159 -4.77 -7.99 -8.76
N ARG A 160 -5.73 -7.18 -8.31
CA ARG A 160 -6.81 -7.63 -7.41
C ARG A 160 -7.97 -8.27 -8.18
N ASN A 161 -8.18 -7.88 -9.43
CA ASN A 161 -9.26 -8.34 -10.29
C ASN A 161 -8.66 -9.01 -11.55
N PRO A 162 -8.03 -10.20 -11.40
CA PRO A 162 -7.38 -10.89 -12.52
C PRO A 162 -8.35 -11.30 -13.63
N GLU A 163 -9.66 -11.38 -13.35
CA GLU A 163 -10.68 -11.67 -14.35
C GLU A 163 -10.80 -10.60 -15.46
N LEU A 164 -10.25 -9.41 -15.24
CA LEU A 164 -10.18 -8.33 -16.23
C LEU A 164 -8.88 -8.39 -17.06
N MET A 165 -7.96 -9.30 -16.76
CA MET A 165 -6.69 -9.44 -17.47
C MET A 165 -6.72 -10.54 -18.55
N ASP A 166 -7.78 -11.34 -18.59
CA ASP A 166 -7.88 -12.51 -19.45
C ASP A 166 -8.65 -12.16 -20.73
N LYS A 167 -7.95 -11.52 -21.67
CA LYS A 167 -8.25 -11.38 -23.12
C LYS A 167 -7.09 -10.61 -23.76
N SER A 168 -5.95 -11.26 -23.86
CA SER A 168 -4.99 -10.91 -24.90
C SER A 168 -5.57 -11.32 -26.25
N ASP A 169 -5.20 -10.57 -27.29
CA ASP A 169 -5.41 -10.88 -28.70
C ASP A 169 -6.64 -10.27 -29.36
N HIS A 170 -6.88 -8.97 -29.17
CA HIS A 170 -7.39 -8.16 -30.27
C HIS A 170 -6.61 -6.85 -30.35
N GLU A 171 -5.52 -6.86 -31.13
CA GLU A 171 -5.06 -5.66 -31.82
C GLU A 171 -6.18 -5.23 -32.77
N CYS A 172 -7.06 -4.34 -32.31
CA CYS A 172 -7.99 -3.68 -33.19
C CYS A 172 -7.84 -2.18 -32.97
N ALA A 173 -7.40 -1.48 -34.02
CA ALA A 173 -7.43 -0.04 -34.07
C ALA A 173 -8.89 0.41 -33.96
N MET A 174 -9.32 0.79 -32.76
CA MET A 174 -10.68 1.24 -32.50
C MET A 174 -10.66 2.72 -32.11
N GLU A 175 -11.58 3.46 -32.72
CA GLU A 175 -11.91 4.84 -32.41
C GLU A 175 -12.08 5.03 -30.89
N PRO A 176 -11.63 6.15 -30.32
CA PRO A 176 -11.79 6.42 -28.89
C PRO A 176 -13.27 6.36 -28.52
N VAL A 177 -13.61 5.45 -27.62
CA VAL A 177 -14.97 5.30 -27.10
C VAL A 177 -15.36 6.62 -26.42
N ASN A 178 -16.52 7.18 -26.77
CA ASN A 178 -17.06 8.35 -26.07
C ASN A 178 -17.56 7.90 -24.69
N PHE A 179 -16.65 7.86 -23.72
CA PHE A 179 -16.89 7.34 -22.37
C PHE A 179 -18.01 8.09 -21.64
N ASP A 180 -18.11 9.41 -21.80
CA ASP A 180 -19.16 10.22 -21.17
C ASP A 180 -20.55 9.74 -21.61
N GLN A 181 -20.74 9.47 -22.90
CA GLN A 181 -22.03 9.01 -23.41
C GLN A 181 -22.38 7.60 -22.92
N PHE A 182 -21.41 6.68 -22.88
CA PHE A 182 -21.65 5.32 -22.44
C PHE A 182 -21.90 5.24 -20.93
N TYR A 183 -21.10 5.96 -20.13
CA TYR A 183 -21.26 5.96 -18.69
C TYR A 183 -22.62 6.56 -18.28
N HIS A 184 -23.05 7.66 -18.91
CA HIS A 184 -24.40 8.19 -18.72
C HIS A 184 -25.51 7.20 -19.12
N PHE A 185 -25.35 6.49 -20.23
CA PHE A 185 -26.29 5.44 -20.63
C PHE A 185 -26.39 4.31 -19.60
N MET A 186 -25.27 3.91 -19.00
CA MET A 186 -25.25 2.87 -17.97
C MET A 186 -25.88 3.34 -16.66
N CYS A 187 -25.70 4.60 -16.27
CA CYS A 187 -26.38 5.18 -15.12
C CYS A 187 -27.91 5.25 -15.29
N GLN A 188 -28.42 5.30 -16.54
CA GLN A 188 -29.86 5.32 -16.82
C GLN A 188 -30.51 3.92 -16.81
N LEU A 189 -29.71 2.85 -16.87
CA LEU A 189 -30.17 1.45 -16.85
C LEU A 189 -30.10 0.80 -15.46
N SER A 190 -29.61 1.53 -14.46
CA SER A 190 -29.58 1.15 -13.03
C SER A 190 -30.76 1.74 -12.28
#